data_AF-A0AB39QTL1-F1
#
_entry.id   AF-A0AB39QTL1-F1
#
_cell.length_a   1.000
_cell.length_b   1.000
_cell.length_c   1.000
_cell.angle_alpha   90.00
_cell.angle_beta   90.00
_cell.angle_gamma   90.00
#
_symmetry.space_group_name_H-M   'P 1'
#
loop_
_entity.id
_entity.type
_entity.pdbx_description
1 polymer ?
#
loop_
_entity_poly.entity_id
_entity_poly.type
_entity_poly.pdbx_seq_one_letter_code
_entity_poly.pdbx_strand_id
1 'polypeptide(L)'
;MAAVISVSVRGALLGLDDPERIRSELEAGTGLEWRREEVDHGRVLTGGIVEILLVAAVSKLTEESLGAALNATKRAVERWRAGRLDPPQAEVEVRSAPPSSADAPTGLPDEGGPRGSEGVNG
;
A
#
# COMPACT_ATOMS: atom_id res chain seq x y z
N MET A 1 4.75 -14.62 0.11
CA MET A 1 5.06 -13.33 -0.54
C MET A 1 4.19 -12.26 0.07
N ALA A 2 4.71 -11.05 0.25
CA ALA A 2 3.92 -9.89 0.64
C ALA A 2 3.86 -8.93 -0.54
N ALA A 3 2.68 -8.42 -0.86
CA ALA A 3 2.44 -7.51 -1.96
C ALA A 3 1.62 -6.32 -1.46
N VAL A 4 1.77 -5.20 -2.14
CA VAL A 4 0.99 -4.00 -1.92
C VAL A 4 0.24 -3.72 -3.22
N ILE A 5 -1.08 -3.60 -3.14
CA ILE A 5 -1.93 -3.16 -4.24
C ILE A 5 -2.22 -1.69 -4.01
N SER A 6 -1.91 -0.85 -5.00
CA SER A 6 -2.16 0.59 -4.96
C SER A 6 -3.15 0.97 -6.05
N VAL A 7 -4.10 1.84 -5.73
CA VAL A 7 -5.08 2.40 -6.66
C VAL A 7 -4.94 3.91 -6.62
N SER A 8 -4.55 4.52 -7.74
CA SER A 8 -4.59 5.97 -7.93
C SER A 8 -5.81 6.33 -8.75
N VAL A 9 -6.57 7.33 -8.29
CA VAL A 9 -7.71 7.87 -9.01
C VAL A 9 -7.55 9.38 -9.17
N ARG A 10 -7.64 9.86 -10.42
CA ARG A 10 -7.41 11.24 -10.80
C ARG A 10 -8.61 11.79 -11.57
N GLY A 11 -9.16 12.92 -11.15
CA GLY A 11 -10.33 13.51 -11.81
C GLY A 11 -10.64 14.93 -11.34
N ALA A 12 -11.30 15.69 -12.21
CA ALA A 12 -11.70 17.08 -11.93
C ALA A 12 -12.97 17.19 -11.08
N LEU A 13 -13.83 16.17 -11.11
CA LEU A 13 -15.11 16.13 -10.36
C LEU A 13 -15.06 15.19 -9.14
N LEU A 14 -13.86 14.92 -8.61
CA LEU A 14 -13.75 14.12 -7.39
C LEU A 14 -14.21 14.96 -6.18
N GLY A 15 -15.28 14.49 -5.53
CA GLY A 15 -15.84 15.10 -4.33
C GLY A 15 -15.12 14.68 -3.05
N LEU A 16 -15.46 15.34 -1.93
CA LEU A 16 -14.89 15.03 -0.61
C LEU A 16 -15.21 13.61 -0.13
N ASP A 17 -16.35 13.06 -0.52
CA ASP A 17 -16.80 11.71 -0.12
C ASP A 17 -16.27 10.60 -1.02
N ASP A 18 -15.69 10.95 -2.17
CA ASP A 18 -15.21 9.97 -3.15
C ASP A 18 -14.13 9.03 -2.62
N PRO A 19 -13.12 9.49 -1.85
CA PRO A 19 -12.13 8.62 -1.24
C PRO A 19 -12.74 7.53 -0.35
N GLU A 20 -13.75 7.88 0.45
CA GLU A 20 -14.40 6.93 1.35
C GLU A 20 -15.32 5.97 0.59
N ARG A 21 -16.02 6.46 -0.45
CA ARG A 21 -16.86 5.61 -1.31
C ARG A 21 -16.05 4.59 -2.07
N ILE A 22 -14.97 4.99 -2.75
CA ILE A 22 -14.15 4.03 -3.50
C ILE A 22 -13.42 3.06 -2.56
N ARG A 23 -12.98 3.51 -1.37
CA ARG A 23 -12.45 2.59 -0.34
C ARG A 23 -13.48 1.52 0.01
N SER A 24 -14.72 1.92 0.31
CA SER A 24 -15.79 1.00 0.70
C SER A 24 -16.12 -0.03 -0.40
N GLU A 25 -16.13 0.41 -1.67
CA GLU A 25 -16.32 -0.49 -2.83
C GLU A 25 -15.15 -1.48 -3.00
N LEU A 26 -13.92 -1.03 -2.75
CA LEU A 26 -12.73 -1.88 -2.79
C LEU A 26 -12.73 -2.91 -1.67
N GLU A 27 -13.04 -2.50 -0.43
CA GLU A 27 -13.17 -3.40 0.73
C GLU A 27 -14.27 -4.44 0.48
N ALA A 28 -15.45 -4.02 0.02
CA ALA A 28 -16.54 -4.92 -0.31
C ALA A 28 -16.21 -5.86 -1.49
N GLY A 29 -15.48 -5.38 -2.49
CA GLY A 29 -15.15 -6.15 -3.68
C GLY A 29 -13.98 -7.14 -3.50
N THR A 30 -13.04 -6.82 -2.61
CA THR A 30 -11.79 -7.59 -2.44
C THR A 30 -11.69 -8.32 -1.10
N GLY A 31 -12.45 -7.89 -0.08
CA GLY A 31 -12.31 -8.38 1.29
C GLY A 31 -11.00 -7.98 1.97
N LEU A 32 -10.22 -7.07 1.37
CA LEU A 32 -8.96 -6.56 1.91
C LEU A 32 -9.20 -5.30 2.73
N GLU A 33 -8.33 -5.04 3.70
CA GLU A 33 -8.29 -3.76 4.40
C GLU A 33 -7.58 -2.72 3.51
N TRP A 34 -8.32 -1.69 3.10
CA TRP A 34 -7.78 -0.61 2.27
C TRP A 34 -7.53 0.62 3.13
N ARG A 35 -6.40 1.28 2.92
CA ARG A 35 -6.03 2.51 3.61
C ARG A 35 -5.85 3.63 2.61
N ARG A 36 -6.28 4.83 3.00
CA ARG A 36 -6.00 6.05 2.25
C ARG A 36 -4.57 6.48 2.56
N GLU A 37 -3.80 6.75 1.52
CA GLU A 37 -2.49 7.36 1.63
C GLU A 37 -2.59 8.81 1.11
N GLU A 38 -2.08 9.76 1.89
CA GLU A 38 -1.99 11.15 1.44
C GLU A 38 -0.81 11.26 0.49
N VAL A 39 -1.07 11.64 -0.77
CA VAL A 39 -0.01 11.91 -1.72
C VAL A 39 0.63 13.24 -1.32
N ASP A 40 1.86 13.20 -0.81
CA ASP A 40 2.64 14.39 -0.39
C ASP A 40 2.94 15.38 -1.55
N HIS A 41 2.53 15.05 -2.78
CA HIS A 41 2.37 16.03 -3.86
C HIS A 41 1.12 16.88 -3.60
N GLY A 42 1.28 17.83 -2.69
CA GLY A 42 0.24 18.69 -2.17
C GLY A 42 -0.62 19.40 -3.22
N ARG A 43 -1.85 19.70 -2.79
CA ARG A 43 -2.75 20.73 -3.32
C ARG A 43 -2.93 20.70 -4.84
N VAL A 44 -4.05 20.15 -5.31
CA VAL A 44 -4.66 20.43 -6.63
C VAL A 44 -3.61 20.67 -7.73
N LEU A 45 -3.26 19.61 -8.48
CA LEU A 45 -2.45 19.75 -9.70
C LEU A 45 -3.00 20.94 -10.48
N THR A 46 -2.18 21.98 -10.61
CA THR A 46 -2.53 23.33 -11.10
C THR A 46 -3.42 23.20 -12.34
N GLY A 47 -4.75 23.28 -12.17
CA GLY A 47 -5.71 22.76 -13.15
C GLY A 47 -7.00 22.14 -12.56
N GLY A 48 -7.08 21.95 -11.23
CA GLY A 48 -8.31 21.51 -10.56
C GLY A 48 -8.52 20.00 -10.52
N ILE A 49 -7.49 19.22 -10.86
CA ILE A 49 -7.55 17.75 -10.80
C ILE A 49 -7.11 17.31 -9.40
N VAL A 50 -7.97 16.53 -8.75
CA VAL A 50 -7.72 15.89 -7.46
C VAL A 50 -7.17 14.49 -7.69
N GLU A 51 -6.27 14.03 -6.82
CA GLU A 51 -5.75 12.66 -6.81
C GLU A 51 -6.09 11.96 -5.49
N ILE A 52 -6.53 10.70 -5.57
CA ILE A 52 -6.84 9.82 -4.45
C ILE A 52 -5.94 8.61 -4.56
N LEU A 53 -5.16 8.31 -3.51
CA LEU A 53 -4.33 7.11 -3.43
C LEU A 53 -4.86 6.18 -2.33
N LEU A 54 -5.14 4.94 -2.72
CA LEU A 54 -5.62 3.87 -1.84
C LEU A 54 -4.68 2.68 -1.92
N VAL A 55 -4.34 2.11 -0.76
CA VAL A 55 -3.32 1.08 -0.63
C VAL A 55 -3.85 -0.08 0.22
N ALA A 56 -3.70 -1.30 -0.26
CA ALA A 56 -3.97 -2.53 0.49
C ALA A 56 -2.71 -3.38 0.61
N ALA A 57 -2.31 -3.67 1.84
CA ALA A 57 -1.23 -4.59 2.13
C ALA A 57 -1.76 -6.03 2.14
N VAL A 58 -1.15 -6.89 1.34
CA VAL A 58 -1.55 -8.27 1.17
C VAL A 58 -0.44 -9.17 1.68
N SER A 59 -0.68 -9.78 2.84
CA SER A 59 0.26 -10.73 3.45
C SER A 59 -0.22 -12.16 3.24
N LYS A 60 0.72 -13.07 2.90
CA LYS A 60 0.48 -14.52 2.81
C LYS A 60 -0.44 -15.01 1.68
N LEU A 61 -0.68 -14.22 0.62
CA LEU A 61 -1.36 -14.73 -0.58
C LEU A 61 -0.42 -15.53 -1.49
N THR A 62 -0.99 -16.54 -2.15
CA THR A 62 -0.39 -17.20 -3.32
C THR A 62 -0.46 -16.28 -4.55
N GLU A 63 0.36 -16.54 -5.56
CA GLU A 63 0.34 -15.76 -6.83
C GLU A 63 -1.05 -15.79 -7.50
N GLU A 64 -1.74 -16.93 -7.44
CA GLU A 64 -3.11 -17.08 -7.96
C GLU A 64 -4.12 -16.20 -7.19
N SER A 65 -3.99 -16.15 -5.87
CA SER A 65 -4.86 -15.33 -5.01
C SER A 65 -4.59 -13.84 -5.20
N LEU A 66 -3.34 -13.45 -5.46
CA LEU A 66 -2.96 -12.09 -5.82
C LEU A 66 -3.58 -11.68 -7.17
N GLY A 67 -3.56 -12.58 -8.16
CA GLY A 67 -4.21 -12.36 -9.45
C GLY A 67 -5.74 -12.19 -9.33
N ALA A 68 -6.37 -12.96 -8.45
CA ALA A 68 -7.80 -12.82 -8.15
C ALA A 68 -8.12 -11.48 -7.46
N ALA A 69 -7.33 -11.09 -6.45
CA ALA A 69 -7.47 -9.82 -5.76
C ALA A 69 -7.28 -8.62 -6.70
N LEU A 70 -6.30 -8.69 -7.61
CA LEU A 70 -6.06 -7.66 -8.62
C LEU A 70 -7.24 -7.53 -9.60
N ASN A 71 -7.80 -8.65 -10.06
CA ASN A 71 -8.98 -8.63 -10.94
C ASN A 71 -10.21 -8.08 -10.21
N ALA A 72 -10.42 -8.46 -8.95
CA ALA A 72 -11.50 -7.93 -8.12
C ALA A 72 -11.36 -6.42 -7.90
N THR A 73 -10.14 -5.94 -7.64
CA THR A 73 -9.81 -4.52 -7.52
C THR A 73 -10.18 -3.76 -8.80
N LYS A 74 -9.73 -4.25 -9.97
CA LYS A 74 -10.04 -3.63 -11.28
C LYS A 74 -11.55 -3.55 -11.51
N ARG A 75 -12.29 -4.63 -11.24
CA ARG A 75 -13.76 -4.65 -11.39
C ARG A 75 -14.47 -3.67 -10.44
N ALA A 76 -14.01 -3.56 -9.20
CA ALA A 76 -14.58 -2.61 -8.25
C ALA A 76 -14.37 -1.15 -8.71
N VAL A 77 -13.16 -0.83 -9.17
CA VAL A 77 -12.84 0.48 -9.74
C VAL A 77 -13.69 0.77 -10.97
N GLU A 78 -13.80 -0.17 -11.92
CA GLU A 78 -14.63 -0.02 -13.12
C GLU A 78 -16.10 0.22 -12.78
N ARG A 79 -16.66 -0.55 -11.85
CA ARG A 79 -18.05 -0.39 -11.41
C ARG A 79 -18.30 0.99 -10.80
N TRP A 80 -17.40 1.44 -9.94
CA TRP A 80 -17.49 2.75 -9.31
C TRP A 80 -17.37 3.90 -10.33
N ARG A 81 -16.53 3.73 -11.36
CA ARG A 81 -16.38 4.71 -12.46
C ARG A 81 -17.60 4.74 -13.39
N ALA A 82 -18.19 3.57 -13.68
CA ALA A 82 -19.32 3.45 -14.60
C ALA A 82 -20.58 4.19 -14.11
N GLY A 83 -20.70 4.44 -12.80
CA GLY A 83 -21.80 5.21 -12.22
C GLY A 83 -21.69 6.73 -12.40
N ARG A 84 -20.67 7.25 -13.10
CA ARG A 84 -20.37 8.69 -13.19
C ARG A 84 -20.58 9.24 -14.59
N LEU A 85 -21.05 10.48 -14.64
CA LEU A 85 -21.18 11.27 -15.88
C LEU A 85 -19.83 11.61 -16.50
N ASP A 86 -18.83 11.91 -15.67
CA ASP A 86 -17.43 12.09 -16.07
C ASP A 86 -16.57 11.06 -15.30
N PRO A 87 -16.21 9.92 -15.93
CA PRO A 87 -15.49 8.87 -15.24
C PRO A 87 -14.03 9.32 -15.00
N PRO A 88 -13.56 9.39 -13.74
CA PRO A 88 -12.19 9.78 -13.45
C PRO A 88 -11.20 8.77 -14.03
N GLN A 89 -9.95 9.16 -14.24
CA GLN A 89 -8.89 8.22 -14.59
C GLN A 89 -8.54 7.39 -13.36
N ALA A 90 -8.27 6.09 -13.55
CA ALA A 90 -7.86 5.22 -12.47
C ALA A 90 -6.76 4.27 -12.93
N GLU A 91 -5.75 4.08 -12.08
CA GLU A 91 -4.62 3.18 -12.29
C GLU A 91 -4.51 2.23 -11.11
N VAL A 92 -4.24 0.96 -11.39
CA VAL A 92 -4.06 -0.08 -10.39
C VAL A 92 -2.66 -0.66 -10.56
N GLU A 93 -1.86 -0.58 -9.51
CA GLU A 93 -0.48 -1.04 -9.49
C GLU A 93 -0.30 -2.12 -8.41
N VAL A 94 0.57 -3.08 -8.67
CA VAL A 94 1.03 -4.07 -7.70
C VAL A 94 2.53 -3.90 -7.51
N ARG A 95 2.96 -3.76 -6.25
CA ARG A 95 4.36 -3.78 -5.86
C ARG A 95 4.61 -4.94 -4.90
N SER A 96 5.77 -5.57 -5.00
CA SER A 96 6.25 -6.44 -3.93
C SER A 96 6.46 -5.59 -2.68
N ALA A 97 5.88 -5.99 -1.54
CA ALA A 97 6.18 -5.32 -0.29
C ALA A 97 7.67 -5.51 0.01
N PRO A 98 8.39 -4.49 0.50
CA PRO A 98 9.73 -4.71 1.04
C PRO A 98 9.63 -5.81 2.11
N PRO A 99 10.63 -6.70 2.23
CA PRO A 99 10.62 -7.70 3.29
C PRO A 99 10.44 -6.97 4.61
N SER A 100 9.33 -7.24 5.30
CA SER A 100 8.99 -6.60 6.55
C SER A 100 10.19 -6.72 7.50
N SER A 101 10.75 -5.60 7.95
CA SER A 101 11.81 -5.57 8.98
C SER A 101 11.29 -5.98 10.37
N ALA A 102 10.25 -6.81 10.43
CA ALA A 102 9.75 -7.44 11.64
C ALA A 102 10.58 -8.68 12.05
N ASP A 103 11.56 -9.06 11.23
CA ASP A 103 12.60 -10.03 11.58
C ASP A 103 13.95 -9.30 11.71
N ALA A 104 14.00 -8.29 12.58
CA ALA A 104 15.27 -7.99 13.23
C ALA A 104 15.41 -9.10 14.30
N PRO A 105 16.36 -10.04 14.18
CA PRO A 105 16.62 -10.94 15.28
C PRO A 105 16.99 -10.07 16.47
N THR A 106 16.14 -10.10 17.50
CA THR A 106 16.54 -9.70 18.85
C THR A 106 17.54 -10.76 19.31
N GLY A 107 18.76 -10.65 18.81
CA GLY A 107 19.90 -11.50 19.13
C GLY A 107 20.97 -10.61 19.73
N LEU A 108 20.85 -10.32 21.02
CA LEU A 108 22.03 -10.15 21.85
C LEU A 108 22.88 -11.42 21.70
N PRO A 109 24.17 -11.35 21.31
CA PRO A 109 25.12 -12.31 21.81
C PRO A 109 25.58 -11.81 23.18
N ASP A 110 24.98 -12.39 24.21
CA ASP A 110 25.62 -12.49 25.50
C ASP A 110 26.76 -13.54 25.41
N GLU A 111 27.92 -13.13 25.90
CA GLU A 111 29.11 -13.92 26.31
C GLU A 111 30.12 -14.51 25.31
N GLY A 112 31.39 -14.22 25.63
CA GLY A 112 32.59 -14.92 25.19
C GLY A 112 33.89 -14.32 25.75
N GLY A 113 34.15 -14.43 27.07
CA GLY A 113 35.49 -14.21 27.66
C GLY A 113 36.53 -15.28 27.21
N PRO A 114 37.84 -15.26 27.62
CA PRO A 114 38.34 -14.81 28.93
C PRO A 114 39.69 -14.03 28.94
N ARG A 115 40.07 -13.61 30.15
CA ARG A 115 41.36 -13.09 30.67
C ARG A 115 42.64 -13.57 29.94
N GLY A 116 43.52 -12.63 29.59
CA GLY A 116 44.93 -12.83 29.28
C GLY A 116 45.75 -11.62 29.75
N SER A 117 46.81 -11.88 30.51
CA SER A 117 47.60 -10.97 31.34
C SER A 117 48.77 -10.28 30.62
N GLU A 118 49.28 -9.24 31.30
CA GLU A 118 50.65 -8.68 31.27
C GLU A 118 51.09 -7.74 30.15
N GLY A 119 51.57 -6.56 30.60
CA GLY A 119 52.22 -5.52 29.82
C GLY A 119 52.65 -4.36 30.72
N VAL A 120 53.67 -4.60 31.54
CA VAL A 120 54.49 -3.60 32.25
C VAL A 120 55.40 -2.84 31.28
N ASN A 121 55.69 -1.57 31.59
CA ASN A 121 56.75 -0.64 31.14
C ASN A 121 56.17 0.65 30.51
N GLY A 122 56.48 1.86 30.97
CA GLY A 122 57.42 2.32 32.01
C GLY A 122 57.23 3.81 32.27
#